data_AF-A0A975G3L8-F1
#
_entry.id   AF-A0A975G3L8-F1
#
_cell.length_a   1.000
_cell.length_b   1.000
_cell.length_c   1.000
_cell.angle_alpha   90.00
_cell.angle_beta   90.00
_cell.angle_gamma   90.00
#
_symmetry.space_group_name_H-M   'P 1'
#
loop_
_entity.id
_entity.type
_entity.pdbx_description
1 polymer ?
#
loop_
_entity_poly.entity_id
_entity_poly.type
_entity_poly.pdbx_seq_one_letter_code
_entity_poly.pdbx_strand_id
1 'polypeptide(L)'
;MKSAHNPAATASTTVAFRFRAEIEQATAQGVPPGDMALHLTLRDVALLQRDPAVPVADISFAGGTMTFLGVTIHKGEVSRSVLNLPSASEA
;
A
#
# COMPACT_ATOMS: atom_id res chain seq x y z
N MET A 1 26.24 22.50 -7.43
CA MET A 1 25.43 21.52 -8.16
C MET A 1 25.62 20.14 -7.52
N LYS A 2 24.72 19.69 -6.64
CA LYS A 2 24.71 18.31 -6.11
C LYS A 2 23.26 17.84 -6.10
N SER A 3 22.75 17.60 -7.30
CA SER A 3 21.44 16.98 -7.50
C SER A 3 21.65 15.49 -7.80
N ALA A 4 20.75 14.70 -7.22
CA ALA A 4 20.40 13.33 -7.60
C ALA A 4 21.48 12.26 -7.41
N HIS A 5 21.56 11.75 -6.18
CA HIS A 5 21.74 10.31 -6.02
C HIS A 5 20.36 9.67 -6.18
N ASN A 6 19.98 9.30 -7.41
CA ASN A 6 18.96 8.28 -7.60
C ASN A 6 19.25 7.47 -8.87
N PRO A 7 20.28 6.60 -8.86
CA PRO A 7 20.44 5.64 -9.93
C PRO A 7 19.51 4.44 -9.69
N ALA A 8 18.58 4.21 -10.62
CA ALA A 8 17.78 2.99 -10.81
C ALA A 8 16.69 2.72 -9.74
N ALA A 9 15.38 2.77 -10.02
CA ALA A 9 14.69 2.18 -11.17
C ALA A 9 15.10 0.72 -11.47
N THR A 10 15.54 -0.03 -10.46
CA THR A 10 15.30 -1.47 -10.47
C THR A 10 13.85 -1.65 -10.09
N ALA A 11 13.10 -2.37 -10.93
CA ALA A 11 11.74 -2.79 -10.63
C ALA A 11 11.77 -3.59 -9.31
N SER A 12 11.63 -2.89 -8.19
CA SER A 12 11.39 -3.50 -6.90
C SER A 12 10.10 -4.28 -7.08
N THR A 13 10.24 -5.59 -7.29
CA THR A 13 9.16 -6.58 -7.20
C THR A 13 8.79 -6.72 -5.72
N THR A 14 8.65 -5.59 -5.04
CA THR A 14 8.31 -5.48 -3.63
C THR A 14 6.80 -5.42 -3.55
N VAL A 15 6.27 -5.93 -2.45
CA VAL A 15 4.85 -5.90 -2.13
C VAL A 15 4.23 -4.50 -2.26
N ALA A 16 4.99 -3.44 -1.99
CA ALA A 16 4.56 -2.06 -2.19
C ALA A 16 4.18 -1.74 -3.64
N PHE A 17 5.00 -2.13 -4.63
CA PHE A 17 4.73 -1.87 -6.04
C PHE A 17 3.48 -2.64 -6.50
N ARG A 18 3.35 -3.90 -6.05
CA ARG A 18 2.18 -4.73 -6.35
C ARG A 18 0.90 -4.11 -5.78
N PHE A 19 0.87 -3.78 -4.49
CA PHE A 19 -0.34 -3.23 -3.87
C PHE A 19 -0.67 -1.84 -4.36
N ARG A 20 0.33 -1.02 -4.67
CA ARG A 20 0.11 0.25 -5.34
C ARG A 20 -0.64 0.04 -6.66
N ALA A 21 -0.19 -0.87 -7.51
CA ALA A 21 -0.87 -1.17 -8.76
C ALA A 21 -2.30 -1.68 -8.53
N GLU A 22 -2.52 -2.56 -7.54
CA GLU A 22 -3.86 -3.05 -7.19
C GLU A 22 -4.79 -1.92 -6.71
N ILE A 23 -4.29 -0.98 -5.89
CA ILE A 23 -5.03 0.19 -5.41
C ILE A 23 -5.33 1.17 -6.54
N GLU A 24 -4.35 1.45 -7.41
CA GLU A 24 -4.55 2.32 -8.57
C GLU A 24 -5.59 1.72 -9.53
N GLN A 25 -5.57 0.40 -9.75
CA GLN A 25 -6.58 -0.30 -10.54
C GLN A 25 -7.98 -0.21 -9.91
N ALA A 26 -8.10 -0.41 -8.60
CA ALA A 26 -9.38 -0.29 -7.90
C ALA A 26 -9.90 1.15 -7.90
N THR A 27 -9.00 2.13 -7.72
CA THR A 27 -9.33 3.55 -7.83
C THR A 27 -9.81 3.90 -9.24
N ALA A 28 -9.18 3.33 -10.28
CA ALA A 28 -9.63 3.49 -11.67
C ALA A 28 -11.00 2.82 -11.94
N GLN A 29 -11.39 1.82 -11.14
CA GLN A 29 -12.71 1.23 -11.16
C GLN A 29 -13.77 2.05 -10.38
N GLY A 30 -13.38 3.18 -9.79
CA GLY A 30 -14.26 4.05 -9.01
C GLY A 30 -14.38 3.68 -7.53
N VAL A 31 -13.56 2.74 -7.04
CA VAL A 31 -13.52 2.39 -5.63
C VAL A 31 -12.64 3.41 -4.89
N PRO A 32 -13.17 4.14 -3.90
CA PRO A 32 -12.36 5.08 -3.11
C PRO A 32 -11.39 4.31 -2.21
N PRO A 33 -10.15 4.81 -2.01
CA PRO A 33 -9.14 4.13 -1.20
C PRO A 33 -9.57 3.97 0.27
N GLY A 34 -10.40 4.88 0.80
CA GLY A 34 -10.90 4.80 2.17
C GLY A 34 -11.80 3.58 2.43
N ASP A 35 -12.44 3.03 1.40
CA ASP A 35 -13.28 1.83 1.49
C ASP A 35 -12.49 0.53 1.24
N MET A 36 -11.22 0.64 0.82
CA MET A 36 -10.34 -0.50 0.65
C MET A 36 -9.66 -0.87 1.97
N ALA A 37 -9.44 -2.17 2.16
CA ALA A 37 -8.68 -2.68 3.30
C ALA A 37 -7.53 -3.55 2.81
N LEU A 38 -6.30 -3.13 3.09
CA LEU A 38 -5.09 -3.86 2.75
C LEU A 38 -4.66 -4.73 3.94
N HIS A 39 -4.87 -6.03 3.84
CA HIS A 39 -4.43 -6.95 4.87
C HIS A 39 -3.02 -7.41 4.55
N LEU A 40 -2.05 -7.12 5.41
CA LEU A 40 -0.66 -7.47 5.24
C LEU A 40 -0.18 -8.43 6.34
N THR A 41 0.68 -9.36 5.97
CA THR A 41 1.42 -10.15 6.96
C THR A 41 2.41 -9.27 7.73
N LEU A 42 2.79 -9.65 8.95
CA LEU A 42 3.79 -8.91 9.73
C LEU A 42 5.12 -8.74 8.99
N ARG A 43 5.51 -9.74 8.19
CA ARG A 43 6.70 -9.69 7.34
C ARG A 43 6.57 -8.61 6.26
N ASP A 44 5.44 -8.57 5.57
CA ASP A 44 5.19 -7.59 4.50
C ASP A 44 5.06 -6.18 5.05
N VAL A 45 4.45 -6.00 6.22
CA VAL A 45 4.40 -4.70 6.91
C VAL A 45 5.81 -4.20 7.24
N ALA A 46 6.70 -5.09 7.68
CA ALA A 46 8.09 -4.73 7.95
C ALA A 46 8.87 -4.43 6.65
N LEU A 47 8.59 -5.15 5.55
CA LEU A 47 9.18 -4.86 4.25
C LEU A 47 8.70 -3.52 3.70
N LEU A 48 7.39 -3.23 3.79
CA LEU A 48 6.80 -2.01 3.29
C LEU A 48 7.28 -0.77 4.04
N GLN A 49 7.43 -0.85 5.37
CA GLN A 49 8.02 0.24 6.17
C GLN A 49 9.51 0.46 5.90
N ARG A 50 10.24 -0.58 5.48
CA ARG A 50 11.68 -0.50 5.18
C ARG A 50 11.96 -0.23 3.70
N ASP A 51 10.95 -0.26 2.85
CA ASP A 51 11.11 -0.09 1.41
C ASP A 51 11.33 1.39 1.09
N PRO A 52 12.50 1.77 0.55
CA PRO A 52 12.81 3.17 0.26
C PRO A 52 12.10 3.69 -1.00
N ALA A 53 11.46 2.82 -1.78
CA ALA A 53 10.67 3.22 -2.94
C ALA A 53 9.24 3.63 -2.55
N VAL A 54 8.83 3.43 -1.29
CA VAL A 54 7.58 3.97 -0.75
C VAL A 54 7.82 5.36 -0.19
N PRO A 55 7.24 6.41 -0.81
CA PRO A 55 7.30 7.75 -0.26
C PRO A 55 6.59 7.79 1.09
N VAL A 56 7.19 8.46 2.06
CA VAL A 56 6.56 8.70 3.38
C VAL A 56 5.25 9.49 3.24
N ALA A 57 5.09 10.28 2.17
CA ALA A 57 3.84 10.97 1.86
C ALA A 57 2.69 10.02 1.49
N ASP A 58 2.99 8.84 0.95
CA ASP A 58 1.99 7.81 0.63
C ASP A 58 1.61 6.98 1.85
N ILE A 59 2.40 7.01 2.94
CA ILE A 59 2.10 6.33 4.20
C ILE A 59 1.59 7.36 5.21
N SER A 60 0.33 7.23 5.61
CA SER A 60 -0.23 8.02 6.71
C SER A 60 -0.46 7.14 7.93
N PHE A 61 0.01 7.57 9.09
CA PHE A 61 -0.26 6.89 10.35
C PHE A 61 -1.21 7.73 11.19
N ALA A 62 -2.47 7.32 11.28
CA ALA A 62 -3.51 8.04 11.98
C ALA A 62 -4.16 7.14 13.03
N GLY A 63 -4.20 7.58 14.29
CA GLY A 63 -4.91 6.87 15.36
C GLY A 63 -4.40 5.46 15.69
N GLY A 64 -3.14 5.13 15.36
CA GLY A 64 -2.60 3.78 15.53
C GLY A 64 -2.76 2.86 14.31
N THR A 65 -3.47 3.35 13.28
CA THR A 65 -3.70 2.65 12.02
C THR A 65 -2.79 3.21 10.94
N MET A 66 -2.12 2.29 10.23
CA MET A 66 -1.31 2.64 9.07
C MET A 66 -2.22 2.65 7.85
N THR A 67 -2.12 3.70 7.05
CA THR A 67 -2.81 3.82 5.76
C THR A 67 -1.77 4.01 4.68
N PHE A 68 -2.00 3.39 3.52
CA PHE A 68 -1.13 3.48 2.35
C PHE A 68 -1.94 3.95 1.16
N LEU A 69 -1.58 5.09 0.57
CA LEU A 69 -2.36 5.77 -0.48
C LEU A 69 -3.83 6.04 -0.07
N GLY A 70 -4.07 6.19 1.23
CA GLY A 70 -5.42 6.34 1.81
C GLY A 70 -6.16 5.02 2.10
N VAL A 71 -5.54 3.87 1.79
CA VAL A 71 -6.08 2.53 2.07
C VAL A 71 -5.70 2.07 3.46
N THR A 72 -6.66 1.57 4.23
CA THR A 72 -6.42 1.11 5.61
C THR A 72 -5.64 -0.19 5.64
N ILE A 73 -4.52 -0.23 6.37
CA ILE A 73 -3.70 -1.44 6.52
C ILE A 73 -4.06 -2.19 7.81
N HIS A 74 -4.47 -3.45 7.63
CA HIS A 74 -4.64 -4.42 8.72
C HIS A 74 -3.43 -5.33 8.80
N LYS A 75 -2.67 -5.24 9.89
CA LYS A 75 -1.42 -6.00 10.09
C LYS A 75 -1.66 -7.29 10.87
N GLY A 76 -1.15 -8.41 10.36
CA GLY A 76 -1.02 -9.65 11.12
C GLY A 76 -2.28 -10.50 11.24
N GLU A 77 -3.41 -10.09 10.64
CA GLU A 77 -4.67 -10.86 10.64
C GLU A 77 -4.77 -11.89 9.50
N VAL A 78 -3.77 -11.96 8.61
CA VAL A 78 -3.80 -12.84 7.42
C VAL A 78 -2.51 -13.62 7.22
N SER A 79 -2.64 -14.85 6.73
CA SER A 79 -1.49 -15.70 6.34
C SER A 79 -0.83 -15.24 5.04
N ARG A 80 -1.56 -14.47 4.21
CA ARG A 80 -1.07 -13.92 2.95
C ARG A 80 -1.58 -12.50 2.78
N SER A 81 -0.71 -11.63 2.27
CA SER A 81 -1.04 -10.24 2.01
C SER A 81 -2.03 -10.11 0.84
N VAL A 82 -3.17 -9.46 1.06
CA VAL A 82 -4.29 -9.33 0.11
C VAL A 82 -4.92 -7.94 0.20
N LEU A 83 -5.30 -7.36 -0.95
CA LEU A 83 -6.15 -6.18 -1.01
C LEU A 83 -7.61 -6.64 -0.99
N ASN A 84 -8.37 -6.18 -0.01
CA ASN A 84 -9.79 -6.39 0.07
C ASN A 84 -10.50 -5.15 -0.48
N LEU A 85 -11.27 -5.34 -1.54
CA LEU A 85 -12.12 -4.31 -2.10
C LEU A 85 -13.47 -4.34 -1.37
N PRO A 86 -14.14 -3.20 -1.19
CA PRO A 86 -15.51 -3.21 -0.71
C PRO A 86 -16.31 -4.09 -1.67
N SER A 87 -16.89 -5.16 -1.14
CA SER A 87 -17.79 -6.01 -1.91
C SER A 87 -18.88 -5.10 -2.47
N ALA A 88 -19.18 -5.19 -3.77
CA ALA A 88 -20.12 -4.33 -4.49
C ALA A 88 -21.59 -4.45 -4.04
N SER A 89 -21.83 -4.80 -2.78
CA SER A 89 -23.13 -4.86 -2.15
C SER A 89 -23.32 -3.58 -1.35
N GLU A 90 -24.30 -2.77 -1.74
CA GLU A 90 -24.71 -1.48 -1.13
C GLU A 90 -24.17 -0.22 -1.82
N ALA A 91 -24.71 0.03 -3.03
CA ALA A 91 -24.99 1.38 -3.51
C ALA A 91 -26.37 1.38 -4.18
#